data_AF-A0A9E3D6W0-F1
#
_entry.id   AF-A0A9E3D6W0-F1
#
_cell.length_a   1.000
_cell.length_b   1.000
_cell.length_c   1.000
_cell.angle_alpha   90.00
_cell.angle_beta   90.00
_cell.angle_gamma   90.00
#
_symmetry.space_group_name_H-M   'P 1'
#
loop_
_entity.id
_entity.type
_entity.pdbx_description
1 polymer ?
#
loop_
_entity_poly.entity_id
_entity_poly.type
_entity_poly.pdbx_seq_one_letter_code
_entity_poly.pdbx_strand_id
1 'polypeptide(L)'
;MKRAAGALALLLVAAQPRPIAIVINGDTLSLDPPPRFQGSVLFVPVRRTIEALGLSFDRAGNRIATQIGSKTVTLQIGRRVAQIDGVPVTLEAAPLEIHDVLYVPLRFFTEVLGAQAHFDRRTNTVTIVAQLVGRSANGLVAVNNGFERFGTVAAVDVLSDPPTLTLEHNGGV
;
A
#
# COMPACT_ATOMS: atom_id res chain seq x y z
N MET A 1 -10.27 -29.46 -63.01
CA MET A 1 -10.89 -29.17 -61.70
C MET A 1 -9.78 -29.01 -60.66
N LYS A 2 -9.55 -27.80 -60.13
CA LYS A 2 -8.56 -27.52 -59.07
C LYS A 2 -9.30 -27.34 -57.75
N ARG A 3 -9.04 -28.18 -56.75
CA ARG A 3 -9.53 -27.98 -55.37
C ARG A 3 -8.45 -27.18 -54.62
N ALA A 4 -8.76 -25.95 -54.23
CA ALA A 4 -7.94 -25.18 -53.32
C ALA A 4 -8.17 -25.71 -51.89
N ALA A 5 -7.11 -26.16 -51.23
CA ALA A 5 -7.12 -26.46 -49.81
C ALA A 5 -6.88 -25.14 -49.05
N GLY A 6 -7.91 -24.61 -48.40
CA GLY A 6 -7.76 -23.48 -47.49
C GLY A 6 -7.17 -23.96 -46.17
N ALA A 7 -5.97 -23.52 -45.83
CA ALA A 7 -5.41 -23.72 -44.49
C ALA A 7 -6.14 -22.78 -43.52
N LEU A 8 -6.85 -23.36 -42.56
CA LEU A 8 -7.42 -22.61 -41.43
C LEU A 8 -6.27 -22.28 -40.45
N ALA A 9 -5.79 -21.04 -40.48
CA ALA A 9 -4.87 -20.56 -39.45
C ALA A 9 -5.66 -20.31 -38.16
N LEU A 10 -5.46 -21.16 -37.16
CA LEU A 10 -5.99 -20.94 -35.82
C LEU A 10 -5.12 -19.89 -35.12
N LEU A 11 -5.61 -18.65 -35.02
CA LEU A 11 -4.93 -17.60 -34.26
C LEU A 11 -5.12 -17.87 -32.77
N LEU A 12 -4.08 -18.35 -32.09
CA LEU A 12 -4.09 -18.51 -30.64
C LEU A 12 -3.94 -17.13 -29.98
N VAL A 13 -5.03 -16.56 -29.49
CA VAL A 13 -4.97 -15.35 -28.67
C VAL A 13 -4.51 -15.74 -27.27
N ALA A 14 -3.23 -15.53 -26.96
CA ALA A 14 -2.74 -15.65 -25.59
C ALA A 14 -3.40 -14.57 -24.72
N ALA A 15 -3.98 -14.96 -23.59
CA ALA A 15 -4.49 -14.00 -22.61
C ALA A 15 -3.31 -13.18 -22.06
N GLN A 16 -3.33 -11.87 -22.28
CA GLN A 16 -2.32 -10.97 -21.71
C GLN A 16 -2.45 -11.00 -20.18
N PRO A 17 -1.35 -11.14 -19.44
CA PRO A 17 -1.40 -11.08 -17.99
C PRO A 17 -1.99 -9.73 -17.57
N ARG A 18 -3.07 -9.77 -16.82
CA ARG A 18 -3.72 -8.54 -16.33
C ARG A 18 -2.78 -7.86 -15.34
N PRO A 19 -2.51 -6.55 -15.48
CA PRO A 19 -1.79 -5.79 -14.46
C PRO A 19 -2.46 -5.95 -13.09
N ILE A 20 -1.66 -5.98 -12.04
CA ILE A 20 -2.16 -5.99 -10.66
C ILE A 20 -2.65 -4.57 -10.35
N ALA A 21 -3.94 -4.42 -10.05
CA ALA A 21 -4.49 -3.13 -9.63
C ALA A 21 -4.05 -2.79 -8.22
N ILE A 22 -4.03 -1.51 -7.87
CA ILE A 22 -3.79 -1.07 -6.49
C ILE A 22 -4.86 -0.06 -6.05
N VAL A 23 -5.35 -0.25 -4.83
CA VAL A 23 -6.32 0.60 -4.16
C VAL A 23 -5.70 1.07 -2.86
N ILE A 24 -5.64 2.39 -2.66
CA ILE A 24 -5.05 3.01 -1.46
C ILE A 24 -6.14 3.82 -0.76
N ASN A 25 -6.44 3.44 0.48
CA ASN A 25 -7.47 4.05 1.31
C ASN A 25 -8.88 4.10 0.65
N GLY A 26 -9.15 3.22 -0.33
CA GLY A 26 -10.40 3.17 -1.09
C GLY A 26 -10.31 3.78 -2.50
N ASP A 27 -9.26 4.54 -2.80
CA ASP A 27 -9.06 5.14 -4.13
C ASP A 27 -8.17 4.27 -4.99
N THR A 28 -8.55 4.08 -6.26
CA THR A 28 -7.70 3.35 -7.21
C THR A 28 -6.51 4.21 -7.61
N LEU A 29 -5.30 3.66 -7.49
CA LEU A 29 -4.07 4.31 -7.93
C LEU A 29 -3.56 3.64 -9.21
N SER A 30 -3.41 4.40 -10.29
CA SER A 30 -2.75 3.92 -11.50
C SER A 30 -1.23 3.96 -11.30
N LEU A 31 -0.58 2.80 -11.45
CA LEU A 31 0.86 2.65 -11.39
C LEU A 31 1.38 2.11 -12.73
N ASP A 32 2.35 2.82 -13.30
CA ASP A 32 3.13 2.35 -14.43
C ASP A 32 4.62 2.50 -14.08
N PRO A 33 5.37 1.41 -13.86
CA PRO A 33 4.94 0.01 -13.95
C PRO A 33 4.07 -0.46 -12.77
N PRO A 34 3.25 -1.53 -12.93
CA PRO A 34 2.37 -2.04 -11.88
C PRO A 34 3.13 -2.87 -10.81
N PRO A 35 2.45 -3.23 -9.69
CA PRO A 35 2.91 -4.29 -8.81
C PRO A 35 3.17 -5.59 -9.56
N ARG A 36 4.13 -6.37 -9.07
CA ARG A 36 4.59 -7.58 -9.76
C ARG A 36 5.09 -8.64 -8.81
N PHE A 37 4.92 -9.91 -9.17
CA PHE A 37 5.58 -11.00 -8.47
C PHE A 37 7.04 -11.13 -8.91
N GLN A 38 7.92 -11.37 -7.94
CA GLN A 38 9.28 -11.87 -8.14
C GLN A 38 9.38 -13.19 -7.36
N GLY A 39 9.30 -14.31 -8.07
CA GLY A 39 9.07 -15.61 -7.42
C GLY A 39 7.70 -15.63 -6.73
N SER A 40 7.67 -15.92 -5.42
CA SER A 40 6.45 -15.96 -4.61
C SER A 40 6.11 -14.63 -3.90
N VAL A 41 7.00 -13.64 -3.95
CA VAL A 41 6.84 -12.37 -3.23
C VAL A 41 6.25 -11.32 -4.17
N LEU A 42 5.21 -10.62 -3.70
CA LEU A 42 4.59 -9.51 -4.41
C LEU A 42 5.32 -8.20 -4.08
N PHE A 43 5.85 -7.56 -5.11
CA PHE A 43 6.57 -6.30 -5.04
C PHE A 43 5.71 -5.15 -5.54
N VAL A 44 5.73 -4.03 -4.83
CA VAL A 44 4.93 -2.83 -5.11
C VAL A 44 5.85 -1.63 -5.34
N PRO A 45 5.63 -0.81 -6.40
CA PRO A 45 6.34 0.44 -6.59
C PRO A 45 6.18 1.36 -5.39
N VAL A 46 7.26 1.76 -4.74
CA VAL A 46 7.17 2.33 -3.40
C VAL A 46 6.85 3.84 -3.40
N ARG A 47 7.42 4.62 -4.33
CA ARG A 47 7.32 6.10 -4.32
C ARG A 47 5.88 6.58 -4.34
N ARG A 48 5.17 6.28 -5.44
CA ARG A 48 3.78 6.72 -5.65
C ARG A 48 2.83 6.12 -4.59
N THR A 49 3.14 4.94 -4.08
CA THR A 49 2.33 4.27 -3.05
C THR A 49 2.47 4.96 -1.69
N ILE A 50 3.69 5.32 -1.27
CA ILE A 50 3.95 6.09 -0.04
C ILE A 50 3.35 7.50 -0.14
N GLU A 51 3.54 8.18 -1.27
CA GLU A 51 2.93 9.50 -1.51
C GLU A 51 1.40 9.46 -1.43
N ALA A 52 0.76 8.43 -1.99
CA ALA A 52 -0.68 8.23 -1.93
C ALA A 52 -1.20 7.88 -0.52
N LEU A 53 -0.33 7.39 0.36
CA LEU A 53 -0.60 7.25 1.79
C LEU A 53 -0.40 8.56 2.56
N GLY A 54 0.00 9.65 1.89
CA GLY A 54 0.24 10.97 2.49
C GLY A 54 1.59 11.10 3.19
N LEU A 55 2.54 10.20 2.89
CA LEU A 55 3.85 10.15 3.54
C LEU A 55 4.94 10.73 2.63
N SER A 56 6.03 11.23 3.23
CA SER A 56 7.18 11.73 2.47
C SER A 56 7.97 10.60 1.82
N PHE A 57 8.61 10.89 0.69
CA PHE A 57 9.52 9.96 0.04
C PHE A 57 10.85 10.64 -0.24
N ASP A 58 11.87 10.30 0.53
CA ASP A 58 13.22 10.85 0.40
C ASP A 58 14.19 9.74 -0.03
N ARG A 59 14.96 9.99 -1.09
CA ARG A 59 15.95 9.04 -1.60
C ARG A 59 17.32 9.70 -1.69
N ALA A 60 18.33 9.02 -1.16
CA ALA A 60 19.74 9.37 -1.29
C ALA A 60 20.56 8.13 -1.67
N GLY A 61 20.93 8.01 -2.96
CA GLY A 61 21.57 6.82 -3.51
C GLY A 61 20.70 5.57 -3.30
N ASN A 62 21.22 4.62 -2.52
CA ASN A 62 20.53 3.36 -2.20
C ASN A 62 19.69 3.42 -0.92
N ARG A 63 19.66 4.54 -0.21
CA ARG A 63 18.87 4.73 1.01
C ARG A 63 17.57 5.45 0.67
N ILE A 64 16.47 4.95 1.25
CA ILE A 64 15.17 5.60 1.24
C ILE A 64 14.75 5.89 2.67
N ALA A 65 14.13 7.05 2.87
CA ALA A 65 13.53 7.47 4.13
C ALA A 65 12.09 7.95 3.91
N THR A 66 11.24 7.73 4.90
CA THR A 66 9.88 8.26 5.00
C THR A 66 9.61 8.59 6.47
N GLN A 67 8.83 9.64 6.72
CA GLN A 67 8.34 9.96 8.05
C GLN A 67 6.93 9.42 8.27
N ILE A 68 6.65 8.94 9.48
CA ILE A 68 5.34 8.45 9.91
C ILE A 68 5.08 9.02 11.31
N GLY A 69 4.24 10.05 11.41
CA GLY A 69 4.14 10.83 12.64
C GLY A 69 5.51 11.38 13.03
N SER A 70 5.99 11.06 14.24
CA SER A 70 7.34 11.43 14.70
C SER A 70 8.43 10.41 14.37
N LYS A 71 8.07 9.27 13.77
CA LYS A 71 8.99 8.17 13.51
C LYS A 71 9.68 8.32 12.16
N THR A 72 10.95 7.98 12.11
CA THR A 72 11.72 7.89 10.86
C THR A 72 11.87 6.43 10.46
N VAL A 73 11.33 6.09 9.30
CA VAL A 73 11.52 4.78 8.67
C VAL A 73 12.56 4.90 7.59
N THR A 74 13.57 4.04 7.62
CA THR A 74 14.57 3.96 6.55
C THR A 74 14.77 2.54 6.05
N LEU A 75 15.05 2.41 4.75
CA LEU A 75 15.40 1.15 4.11
C LEU A 75 16.56 1.36 3.13
N GLN A 76 17.21 0.26 2.77
CA GLN A 76 18.29 0.26 1.79
C GLN A 76 18.04 -0.78 0.68
N ILE A 77 18.26 -0.39 -0.57
CA ILE A 77 18.18 -1.27 -1.72
C ILE A 77 19.15 -2.44 -1.53
N GLY A 78 18.67 -3.67 -1.77
CA GLY A 78 19.45 -4.90 -1.63
C GLY A 78 19.64 -5.39 -0.18
N ARG A 79 19.05 -4.73 0.82
CA ARG A 79 19.13 -5.15 2.23
C ARG A 79 17.75 -5.58 2.74
N ARG A 80 17.68 -6.74 3.40
CA ARG A 80 16.46 -7.26 4.05
C ARG A 80 16.18 -6.62 5.41
N VAL A 81 16.72 -5.43 5.67
CA VAL A 81 16.58 -4.76 6.96
C VAL A 81 16.08 -3.35 6.70
N ALA A 82 14.92 -3.03 7.26
CA ALA A 82 14.45 -1.67 7.47
C ALA A 82 14.80 -1.22 8.90
N GLN A 83 14.72 0.07 9.16
CA GLN A 83 14.89 0.63 10.50
C GLN A 83 13.74 1.57 10.82
N ILE A 84 13.19 1.47 12.03
CA ILE A 84 12.20 2.39 12.59
C ILE A 84 12.86 3.06 13.79
N ASP A 85 13.14 4.36 13.72
CA ASP A 85 13.89 5.10 14.75
C ASP A 85 15.22 4.43 15.13
N GLY A 86 15.90 3.84 14.13
CA GLY A 86 17.15 3.11 14.29
C GLY A 86 16.99 1.65 14.75
N VAL A 87 15.81 1.22 15.16
CA VAL A 87 15.54 -0.18 15.55
C VAL A 87 15.34 -1.03 14.28
N PRO A 88 16.11 -2.12 14.09
CA PRO A 88 16.03 -2.94 12.88
C PRO A 88 14.76 -3.79 12.82
N VAL A 89 14.16 -3.87 11.63
CA VAL A 89 13.04 -4.74 11.28
C VAL A 89 13.42 -5.56 10.05
N THR A 90 13.28 -6.89 10.13
CA THR A 90 13.62 -7.79 9.03
C THR A 90 12.48 -7.87 8.03
N LEU A 91 12.81 -7.70 6.74
CA LEU A 91 11.87 -7.80 5.62
C LEU A 91 11.88 -9.22 5.03
N GLU A 92 10.73 -9.67 4.53
CA GLU A 92 10.62 -10.96 3.83
C GLU A 92 11.53 -11.05 2.58
N ALA A 93 11.75 -9.93 1.90
CA ALA A 93 12.67 -9.81 0.79
C ALA A 93 13.29 -8.41 0.75
N ALA A 94 14.44 -8.29 0.07
CA ALA A 94 15.14 -7.02 -0.03
C ALA A 94 14.40 -6.10 -1.02
N PRO A 95 14.29 -4.79 -0.73
CA PRO A 95 13.91 -3.80 -1.73
C PRO A 95 14.83 -3.89 -2.95
N LEU A 96 14.26 -3.72 -4.13
CA LEU A 96 14.96 -3.89 -5.39
C LEU A 96 14.58 -2.79 -6.37
N GLU A 97 15.49 -2.52 -7.29
CA GLU A 97 15.28 -1.53 -8.34
C GLU A 97 15.27 -2.22 -9.70
N ILE A 98 14.24 -1.95 -10.50
CA ILE A 98 14.09 -2.47 -11.86
C ILE A 98 13.75 -1.29 -12.75
N HIS A 99 14.61 -1.02 -13.74
CA HIS A 99 14.45 0.10 -14.67
C HIS A 99 14.13 1.42 -13.95
N ASP A 100 14.95 1.77 -12.95
CA ASP A 100 14.83 2.98 -12.12
C ASP A 100 13.57 3.08 -11.24
N VAL A 101 12.75 2.01 -11.21
CA VAL A 101 11.60 1.91 -10.32
C VAL A 101 11.95 1.06 -9.12
N LEU A 102 11.83 1.69 -7.95
CA LEU A 102 12.06 1.04 -6.68
C LEU A 102 10.81 0.28 -6.22
N TYR A 103 11.03 -0.97 -5.86
CA TYR A 103 10.02 -1.86 -5.34
C TYR A 103 10.35 -2.33 -3.93
N VAL A 104 9.30 -2.50 -3.13
CA VAL A 104 9.35 -3.13 -1.81
C VAL A 104 8.38 -4.32 -1.76
N PRO A 105 8.62 -5.32 -0.91
CA PRO A 105 7.65 -6.38 -0.68
C PRO A 105 6.34 -5.80 -0.12
N LEU A 106 5.18 -6.36 -0.48
CA LEU A 106 3.89 -5.89 0.02
C LEU A 106 3.84 -5.84 1.55
N ARG A 107 4.51 -6.78 2.24
CA ARG A 107 4.57 -6.80 3.71
C ARG A 107 5.30 -5.61 4.34
N PHE A 108 6.10 -4.86 3.57
CA PHE A 108 6.70 -3.62 4.06
C PHE A 108 5.63 -2.64 4.58
N PHE A 109 4.50 -2.53 3.87
CA PHE A 109 3.42 -1.63 4.25
C PHE A 109 2.76 -2.07 5.58
N THR A 110 2.69 -3.37 5.86
CA THR A 110 2.14 -3.87 7.14
C THR A 110 3.14 -3.81 8.29
N GLU A 111 4.35 -4.33 8.09
CA GLU A 111 5.30 -4.56 9.17
C GLU A 111 6.08 -3.29 9.53
N VAL A 112 6.30 -2.41 8.56
CA VAL A 112 7.13 -1.22 8.76
C VAL A 112 6.27 0.04 8.83
N LEU A 113 5.28 0.18 7.93
CA LEU A 113 4.43 1.36 7.91
C LEU A 113 3.18 1.25 8.78
N GLY A 114 2.88 0.07 9.36
CA GLY A 114 1.68 -0.14 10.18
C GLY A 114 0.36 0.02 9.42
N ALA A 115 0.37 -0.06 8.09
CA ALA A 115 -0.84 -0.07 7.26
C ALA A 115 -1.44 -1.48 7.20
N GLN A 116 -2.71 -1.60 6.85
CA GLN A 116 -3.26 -2.89 6.40
C GLN A 116 -2.94 -3.05 4.92
N ALA A 117 -2.36 -4.18 4.51
CA ALA A 117 -2.10 -4.47 3.11
C ALA A 117 -2.51 -5.90 2.76
N HIS A 118 -3.25 -6.07 1.68
CA HIS A 118 -3.77 -7.36 1.23
C HIS A 118 -3.72 -7.47 -0.29
N PHE A 119 -3.50 -8.68 -0.80
CA PHE A 119 -3.62 -9.00 -2.22
C PHE A 119 -4.73 -10.03 -2.43
N ASP A 120 -5.78 -9.63 -3.15
CA ASP A 120 -6.85 -10.52 -3.58
C ASP A 120 -6.52 -11.09 -4.96
N ARG A 121 -6.22 -12.40 -4.99
CA ARG A 121 -5.92 -13.15 -6.22
C ARG A 121 -7.09 -13.22 -7.19
N ARG A 122 -8.33 -13.21 -6.70
CA ARG A 122 -9.54 -13.35 -7.54
C ARG A 122 -9.78 -12.09 -8.35
N THR A 123 -9.55 -10.92 -7.74
CA THR A 123 -9.72 -9.61 -8.39
C THR A 123 -8.42 -9.07 -8.98
N ASN A 124 -7.27 -9.68 -8.64
CA ASN A 124 -5.93 -9.23 -9.01
C ASN A 124 -5.63 -7.82 -8.49
N THR A 125 -6.01 -7.56 -7.24
CA THR A 125 -5.98 -6.23 -6.62
C THR A 125 -5.19 -6.25 -5.33
N VAL A 126 -4.27 -5.30 -5.19
CA VAL A 126 -3.64 -4.93 -3.93
C VAL A 126 -4.48 -3.84 -3.26
N THR A 127 -4.86 -4.04 -2.00
CA THR A 127 -5.51 -3.01 -1.17
C THR A 127 -4.57 -2.63 -0.06
N ILE A 128 -4.29 -1.33 0.10
CA ILE A 128 -3.50 -0.78 1.21
C ILE A 128 -4.33 0.29 1.91
N VAL A 129 -4.45 0.19 3.23
CA VAL A 129 -5.20 1.15 4.05
C VAL A 129 -4.29 1.62 5.18
N ALA A 130 -3.96 2.91 5.20
CA ALA A 130 -3.24 3.50 6.31
C ALA A 130 -4.07 3.37 7.59
N GLN A 131 -3.46 2.92 8.68
CA GLN A 131 -4.06 3.05 10.02
C GLN A 131 -3.69 4.39 10.69
N LEU A 132 -2.74 5.13 10.08
CA LEU A 132 -2.06 6.27 10.69
C LEU A 132 -2.46 7.64 10.09
N VAL A 133 -3.43 7.68 9.18
CA VAL A 133 -3.88 8.95 8.56
C VAL A 133 -5.41 9.01 8.48
N GLY A 134 -6.02 9.75 9.41
CA GLY A 134 -6.74 11.00 9.09
C GLY A 134 -7.69 11.05 7.89
N ARG A 135 -8.38 9.98 7.50
CA ARG A 135 -9.58 10.12 6.66
C ARG A 135 -10.77 10.49 7.52
N SER A 136 -10.84 11.76 7.89
CA SER A 136 -12.12 12.43 8.05
C SER A 136 -12.71 12.59 6.64
N ALA A 137 -13.40 11.56 6.17
CA ALA A 137 -14.54 11.84 5.30
C ALA A 137 -15.54 12.52 6.23
N ASN A 138 -15.88 13.78 5.96
CA ASN A 138 -16.87 14.53 6.71
C ASN A 138 -18.03 13.60 7.16
N GLY A 139 -18.14 13.37 8.47
CA GLY A 139 -19.25 12.65 9.09
C GLY A 139 -19.00 11.19 9.43
N LEU A 140 -18.10 10.89 10.37
CA LEU A 140 -18.19 9.66 11.14
C LEU A 140 -18.92 9.94 12.46
N VAL A 141 -20.06 9.27 12.64
CA VAL A 141 -20.89 9.33 13.84
C VAL A 141 -20.46 8.20 14.78
N ALA A 142 -19.88 8.53 15.93
CA ALA A 142 -19.73 7.57 17.02
C ALA A 142 -21.05 7.53 17.82
N VAL A 143 -21.69 6.36 17.90
CA VAL A 143 -22.89 6.15 18.73
C VAL A 143 -22.47 5.49 20.04
N ASN A 144 -22.46 6.25 21.13
CA ASN A 144 -22.36 5.69 22.48
C ASN A 144 -23.56 6.19 23.28
N ASN A 145 -24.42 5.27 23.73
CA ASN A 145 -25.59 5.57 24.55
C ASN A 145 -26.53 6.65 23.95
N GLY A 146 -26.68 6.66 22.61
CA GLY A 146 -27.63 7.55 21.92
C GLY A 146 -27.14 8.98 21.64
N PHE A 147 -25.87 9.30 21.92
CA PHE A 147 -25.29 10.61 21.56
C PHE A 147 -24.45 10.48 20.29
N GLU A 148 -24.78 11.28 19.27
CA GLU A 148 -23.96 11.48 18.08
C GLU A 148 -22.90 12.55 18.39
N ARG A 149 -21.62 12.22 18.23
CA ARG A 149 -20.52 13.18 18.36
C ARG A 149 -19.86 13.45 17.02
N PHE A 150 -19.90 14.71 16.59
CA PHE A 150 -19.17 15.21 15.42
C PHE A 150 -17.79 15.71 15.86
N GLY A 151 -16.74 15.31 15.14
CA GLY A 151 -15.37 15.74 15.41
C GLY A 151 -14.38 15.22 14.37
N THR A 152 -13.14 15.69 14.44
CA THR A 152 -12.03 15.14 13.65
C THR A 152 -11.48 13.92 14.35
N VAL A 153 -11.22 12.82 13.64
CA VAL A 153 -10.53 11.66 14.22
C VAL A 153 -9.08 12.02 14.47
N ALA A 154 -8.71 12.08 15.75
CA ALA A 154 -7.36 12.40 16.21
C ALA A 154 -6.47 11.16 16.29
N ALA A 155 -7.04 10.02 16.67
CA ALA A 155 -6.35 8.72 16.67
C ALA A 155 -7.34 7.56 16.55
N VAL A 156 -6.88 6.46 15.97
CA VAL A 156 -7.57 5.16 16.01
C VAL A 156 -6.57 4.14 16.55
N ASP A 157 -6.93 3.46 17.64
CA ASP A 157 -6.13 2.38 18.22
C ASP A 157 -6.92 1.07 18.16
N VAL A 158 -6.69 0.33 17.08
CA VAL A 158 -7.30 -0.98 16.82
C VAL A 158 -6.66 -2.13 17.61
N LEU A 159 -5.54 -1.88 18.30
CA LEU A 159 -4.83 -2.88 19.09
C LEU A 159 -5.21 -2.85 20.58
N SER A 160 -5.92 -1.81 21.03
CA SER A 160 -6.58 -1.76 22.34
C SER A 160 -7.77 -2.74 22.44
N ASP A 161 -8.07 -3.20 23.67
CA ASP A 161 -9.21 -4.09 23.97
C ASP A 161 -10.11 -3.46 25.06
N PRO A 162 -11.28 -2.88 24.71
CA PRO A 162 -11.83 -2.82 23.36
C PRO A 162 -11.09 -1.79 22.47
N PRO A 163 -11.16 -1.93 21.13
CA PRO A 163 -10.61 -0.95 20.19
C PRO A 163 -11.13 0.47 20.47
N THR A 164 -10.25 1.47 20.39
CA THR A 164 -10.57 2.85 20.74
C THR A 164 -10.41 3.80 19.56
N LEU A 165 -11.20 4.87 19.60
CA LEU A 165 -11.16 5.97 18.64
C LEU A 165 -11.19 7.29 19.42
N THR A 166 -10.21 8.14 19.16
CA THR A 166 -10.07 9.46 19.77
C THR A 166 -10.55 10.53 18.79
N LEU A 167 -11.46 11.40 19.24
CA LEU A 167 -11.96 12.54 18.48
C LEU A 167 -11.39 13.84 19.06
N GLU A 168 -10.84 14.70 18.21
CA GLU A 168 -10.57 16.10 18.53
C GLU A 168 -11.88 16.91 18.45
N HIS A 169 -12.24 17.53 19.56
CA HIS A 169 -13.42 18.38 19.66
C HIS A 169 -13.04 19.85 19.43
N ASN A 170 -13.38 20.40 18.27
CA ASN A 170 -13.24 21.83 18.00
C ASN A 170 -14.52 22.56 18.44
N GLY A 171 -14.61 22.87 19.73
CA GLY A 171 -15.72 23.64 20.31
C GLY A 171 -15.34 24.16 21.70
N GLY A 172 -15.00 25.46 21.77
CA GLY A 172 -14.90 26.19 23.03
C GLY A 172 -16.28 26.31 23.68
N VAL A 173 -16.29 26.33 25.02
CA VAL A 173 -17.44 26.79 25.79
C VAL A 173 -17.57 28.30 25.65
#